data_AF-K3ZRQ8-F1
#
_entry.id   AF-K3ZRQ8-F1
#
_cell.length_a   1.000
_cell.length_b   1.000
_cell.length_c   1.000
_cell.angle_alpha   90.00
_cell.angle_beta   90.00
_cell.angle_gamma   90.00
#
_symmetry.space_group_name_H-M   'P 1'
#
loop_
_entity.id
_entity.type
_entity.pdbx_description
1 polymer ?
#
loop_
_entity_poly.entity_id
_entity_poly.type
_entity_poly.pdbx_seq_one_letter_code
_entity_poly.pdbx_strand_id
1 'polypeptide(L)'
;MACDTVRQFFTGKTCRQPRGRRAPSPSRIRHSSASVSWPATPSLESARRGPPPPPPSPAARGGRLDGLAPEQPRPSLAAARARMARNTWTALPWRDAALVEEEERAKQTFRAPCTRWRYELACHFTLPTPPPSTSTPPSSPALPSPLPSPPLPIPSRRTEPHPFRKERRRAMGAFARKEHQFLSELGLAPRNLGSFACGAWGGSGPVVNSTSPANNQVIAEVVEASVNDYEDGMRACFDASKSWMAIPAPKRGEIVRQIGDALRAKLHHLGRLVSLEMGKILPEGIGEVQEIIDMCDYAVGLSRQLNGSIIPSERPNHMMMEVWNPLGVVGVITAFNFPCAVLGWNACIALVCGNCVVWKGAPTTPLITIAMTKIVASVLEKNNLPGAIFTAFCGGTEIGQAIAVDTRIPLVSFTGSTRAGLMVQQQVNARFGKCLLELSGNNAIIVMDDADIQLAVRSVLFAAVGTAGQRCTTCRRLILHESIYQTFLDQLVEVYKQVRIGHPLEKGTLLGPLHTPTSKENFLKGIQTIKSQGGTILFGGSAIESEGNFVQPTIVEISASAPVVKEELFGPVLYVMKFQVAYSQYYVFILFYLFCLL
;
A
#
# COMPACT_ATOMS: atom_id res chain seq x y z
N MET A 1 -1.54 -4.24 -64.32
CA MET A 1 -0.62 -4.56 -65.43
C MET A 1 0.57 -5.29 -64.81
N ALA A 2 0.48 -6.58 -64.55
CA ALA A 2 0.62 -7.73 -65.47
C ALA A 2 2.09 -8.08 -65.75
N CYS A 3 2.59 -9.11 -65.04
CA CYS A 3 3.53 -10.18 -65.43
C CYS A 3 3.79 -11.00 -64.14
N ASP A 4 3.20 -12.17 -63.90
CA ASP A 4 3.38 -13.49 -64.55
C ASP A 4 4.82 -14.04 -64.51
N THR A 5 5.18 -15.32 -64.31
CA THR A 5 4.67 -16.59 -63.75
C THR A 5 5.82 -17.62 -63.95
N VAL A 6 5.85 -18.73 -63.18
CA VAL A 6 6.37 -20.10 -63.50
C VAL A 6 7.76 -20.55 -62.99
N ARG A 7 7.76 -21.51 -62.04
CA ARG A 7 8.29 -22.92 -62.08
C ARG A 7 8.17 -23.53 -60.64
N GLN A 8 7.37 -24.54 -60.26
CA GLN A 8 7.26 -25.99 -60.62
C GLN A 8 8.62 -26.74 -60.56
N PHE A 9 8.84 -27.93 -59.96
CA PHE A 9 8.03 -29.07 -59.47
C PHE A 9 8.95 -30.07 -58.68
N PHE A 10 8.41 -30.81 -57.68
CA PHE A 10 8.67 -32.25 -57.30
C PHE A 10 7.85 -32.53 -56.00
N THR A 11 6.60 -33.06 -56.02
CA THR A 11 6.13 -34.48 -55.93
C THR A 11 6.80 -35.34 -54.83
N GLY A 12 6.13 -36.13 -53.97
CA GLY A 12 4.73 -36.59 -53.80
C GLY A 12 4.46 -37.07 -52.33
N LYS A 13 3.20 -37.04 -51.82
CA LYS A 13 2.18 -38.13 -51.73
C LYS A 13 2.67 -39.37 -50.95
N THR A 14 1.99 -40.01 -49.98
CA THR A 14 0.55 -40.19 -49.59
C THR A 14 0.50 -40.99 -48.25
N CYS A 15 -0.31 -40.65 -47.23
CA CYS A 15 -1.67 -41.13 -46.89
C CYS A 15 -1.79 -42.54 -46.24
N ARG A 16 -2.26 -42.64 -44.98
CA ARG A 16 -3.54 -43.30 -44.53
C ARG A 16 -3.58 -43.70 -43.04
N GLN A 17 -4.77 -43.55 -42.44
CA GLN A 17 -5.24 -44.12 -41.16
C GLN A 17 -5.37 -45.66 -41.21
N PRO A 18 -5.69 -46.31 -40.06
CA PRO A 18 -7.08 -46.76 -39.87
C PRO A 18 -7.68 -46.58 -38.46
N ARG A 19 -9.02 -46.67 -38.41
CA ARG A 19 -9.94 -46.66 -37.27
C ARG A 19 -9.95 -48.00 -36.50
N GLY A 20 -10.37 -48.00 -35.22
CA GLY A 20 -11.04 -49.18 -34.61
C GLY A 20 -11.09 -49.33 -33.08
N ARG A 21 -12.10 -48.71 -32.43
CA ARG A 21 -13.02 -49.23 -31.36
C ARG A 21 -12.51 -50.22 -30.28
N ARG A 22 -12.66 -49.88 -28.97
CA ARG A 22 -13.76 -50.28 -28.02
C ARG A 22 -13.35 -50.10 -26.55
N ALA A 23 -14.31 -49.68 -25.71
CA ALA A 23 -14.26 -49.67 -24.24
C ALA A 23 -14.34 -51.09 -23.63
N PRO A 24 -14.06 -51.26 -22.32
CA PRO A 24 -15.17 -51.23 -21.34
C PRO A 24 -14.83 -50.60 -19.97
N SER A 25 -15.89 -50.23 -19.24
CA SER A 25 -15.96 -50.14 -17.76
C SER A 25 -17.21 -50.93 -17.34
N PRO A 26 -17.56 -51.18 -16.05
CA PRO A 26 -16.93 -50.72 -14.80
C PRO A 26 -16.81 -51.81 -13.71
N SER A 27 -16.04 -51.56 -12.64
CA SER A 27 -16.27 -52.21 -11.35
C SER A 27 -15.95 -51.28 -10.17
N ARG A 28 -16.95 -51.20 -9.27
CA ARG A 28 -16.88 -50.63 -7.93
C ARG A 28 -15.89 -51.43 -7.07
N ILE A 29 -15.26 -50.79 -6.08
CA ILE A 29 -15.24 -51.23 -4.65
C ILE A 29 -14.53 -50.18 -3.76
N ARG A 30 -15.32 -49.72 -2.78
CA ARG A 30 -15.06 -49.39 -1.36
C ARG A 30 -13.96 -48.41 -0.92
N HIS A 31 -14.46 -47.44 -0.16
CA HIS A 31 -13.84 -46.73 0.96
C HIS A 31 -12.82 -47.56 1.77
N SER A 32 -11.67 -46.95 2.06
CA SER A 32 -11.05 -47.07 3.37
C SER A 32 -10.42 -45.73 3.76
N SER A 33 -10.81 -45.27 4.94
CA SER A 33 -10.25 -44.16 5.69
C SER A 33 -8.89 -44.57 6.24
N ALA A 34 -7.84 -43.84 5.89
CA ALA A 34 -6.55 -43.91 6.57
C ALA A 34 -6.14 -42.50 6.99
N SER A 35 -6.36 -42.21 8.26
CA SER A 35 -5.74 -41.14 9.02
C SER A 35 -4.22 -41.28 8.95
N VAL A 36 -3.53 -40.27 8.40
CA VAL A 36 -2.08 -40.16 8.54
C VAL A 36 -1.80 -39.11 9.61
N SER A 37 -1.38 -39.62 10.77
CA SER A 37 -0.79 -38.86 11.88
C SER A 37 0.60 -38.38 11.49
N TRP A 38 0.89 -37.12 11.81
CA TRP A 38 2.23 -36.54 11.75
C TRP A 38 2.99 -36.90 13.03
N PRO A 39 4.20 -37.50 12.98
CA PRO A 39 5.05 -37.57 14.14
C PRO A 39 5.88 -36.30 14.30
N ALA A 40 6.05 -35.96 15.57
CA ALA A 40 6.76 -34.81 16.10
C ALA A 40 8.27 -34.81 15.79
N THR A 41 8.86 -33.64 16.00
CA THR A 41 10.28 -33.31 16.01
C THR A 41 11.15 -34.27 16.84
N PRO A 42 12.44 -34.34 16.50
CA PRO A 42 13.48 -34.43 17.52
C PRO A 42 14.50 -33.29 17.41
N SER A 43 14.75 -32.68 18.57
CA SER A 43 15.94 -31.92 18.96
C SER A 43 17.22 -32.72 18.74
N LEU A 44 18.32 -32.06 18.33
CA LEU A 44 19.68 -32.52 18.64
C LEU A 44 20.68 -31.35 18.66
N GLU A 45 21.36 -31.25 19.79
CA GLU A 45 22.47 -30.36 20.10
C GLU A 45 23.79 -30.77 19.45
N SER A 46 24.61 -29.76 19.17
CA SER A 46 26.08 -29.73 19.22
C SER A 46 26.90 -30.58 18.22
N ALA A 47 27.61 -29.89 17.32
CA ALA A 47 29.03 -30.16 17.02
C ALA A 47 29.65 -28.96 16.27
N ARG A 48 30.53 -28.24 16.96
CA ARG A 48 31.41 -27.20 16.38
C ARG A 48 32.41 -27.85 15.43
N ARG A 49 32.57 -27.33 14.21
CA ARG A 49 33.78 -27.53 13.38
C ARG A 49 34.16 -26.20 12.72
N GLY A 50 35.42 -25.79 12.96
CA GLY A 50 36.02 -24.55 12.47
C GLY A 50 36.45 -24.62 10.99
N PRO A 51 36.97 -23.51 10.44
CA PRO A 51 37.26 -23.37 9.01
C PRO A 51 38.60 -24.01 8.60
N PRO A 52 38.80 -24.31 7.29
CA PRO A 52 39.97 -25.02 6.78
C PRO A 52 41.21 -24.10 6.60
N PRO A 53 42.43 -24.67 6.49
CA PRO A 53 43.68 -23.91 6.42
C PRO A 53 44.05 -23.45 4.98
N PRO A 54 44.97 -22.47 4.82
CA PRO A 54 45.39 -21.93 3.53
C PRO A 54 46.51 -22.77 2.86
N PRO A 55 46.76 -22.59 1.55
CA PRO A 55 47.74 -23.37 0.78
C PRO A 55 49.20 -22.89 0.97
N PRO A 56 50.20 -23.73 0.67
CA PRO A 56 51.62 -23.44 0.93
C PRO A 56 52.29 -22.61 -0.17
N SER A 57 53.27 -21.78 0.23
CA SER A 57 54.22 -21.07 -0.67
C SER A 57 55.42 -21.95 -1.05
N PRO A 58 56.03 -21.79 -2.24
CA PRO A 58 57.21 -22.55 -2.64
C PRO A 58 58.53 -21.88 -2.21
N ALA A 59 59.47 -22.74 -1.82
CA ALA A 59 60.82 -22.43 -1.40
C ALA A 59 61.79 -22.18 -2.57
N ALA A 60 62.84 -21.41 -2.28
CA ALA A 60 63.91 -20.98 -3.17
C ALA A 60 65.02 -22.04 -3.40
N ARG A 61 65.54 -22.06 -4.64
CA ARG A 61 66.93 -22.39 -5.09
C ARG A 61 67.11 -21.62 -6.41
N GLY A 62 68.18 -20.92 -6.79
CA GLY A 62 69.57 -20.85 -6.36
C GLY A 62 70.49 -21.11 -7.58
N GLY A 63 71.09 -20.06 -8.18
CA GLY A 63 72.15 -20.13 -9.22
C GLY A 63 71.89 -19.22 -10.45
N ARG A 64 72.55 -18.05 -10.59
CA ARG A 64 73.78 -17.76 -11.41
C ARG A 64 73.60 -18.12 -12.90
N LEU A 65 73.94 -17.32 -13.92
CA LEU A 65 74.71 -16.08 -14.14
C LEU A 65 74.38 -15.56 -15.57
N ASP A 66 74.76 -14.30 -15.84
CA ASP A 66 75.06 -13.66 -17.14
C ASP A 66 73.96 -13.20 -18.12
N GLY A 67 73.96 -11.87 -18.36
CA GLY A 67 74.19 -11.33 -19.71
C GLY A 67 73.00 -10.76 -20.51
N LEU A 68 73.09 -9.45 -20.80
CA LEU A 68 72.61 -8.73 -21.99
C LEU A 68 71.11 -8.35 -22.10
N ALA A 69 70.87 -7.04 -22.21
CA ALA A 69 69.71 -6.44 -22.91
C ALA A 69 69.96 -6.49 -24.45
N PRO A 70 69.03 -6.16 -25.37
CA PRO A 70 67.70 -5.53 -25.22
C PRO A 70 66.60 -6.14 -26.16
N GLU A 71 65.51 -5.37 -26.35
CA GLU A 71 64.52 -5.39 -27.44
C GLU A 71 63.10 -5.91 -27.16
N GLN A 72 62.14 -5.03 -27.48
CA GLN A 72 60.72 -5.30 -27.55
C GLN A 72 60.35 -6.11 -28.79
N PRO A 73 59.21 -6.82 -28.71
CA PRO A 73 58.23 -6.69 -29.78
C PRO A 73 56.80 -6.48 -29.24
N ARG A 74 56.02 -5.66 -29.96
CA ARG A 74 54.57 -5.51 -29.78
C ARG A 74 53.84 -6.83 -30.12
N PRO A 75 52.71 -7.12 -29.46
CA PRO A 75 51.60 -7.83 -30.10
C PRO A 75 50.26 -7.09 -29.86
N SER A 76 49.58 -6.63 -30.91
CA SER A 76 48.53 -7.32 -31.68
C SER A 76 47.14 -7.32 -31.00
N LEU A 77 46.27 -6.46 -31.52
CA LEU A 77 44.80 -6.47 -31.74
C LEU A 77 43.86 -7.57 -31.13
N ALA A 78 44.14 -8.11 -29.94
CA ALA A 78 43.28 -9.12 -29.30
C ALA A 78 42.79 -8.73 -27.89
N ALA A 79 42.81 -7.45 -27.50
CA ALA A 79 42.43 -7.00 -26.15
C ALA A 79 41.43 -5.84 -26.11
N ALA A 80 40.52 -5.73 -27.10
CA ALA A 80 39.53 -4.66 -27.18
C ALA A 80 38.06 -5.15 -27.22
N ARG A 81 37.76 -6.31 -26.62
CA ARG A 81 36.39 -6.86 -26.57
C ARG A 81 35.95 -7.44 -25.21
N ALA A 82 36.40 -6.84 -24.12
CA ALA A 82 35.87 -7.14 -22.78
C ALA A 82 35.86 -5.89 -21.90
N ARG A 83 34.92 -4.97 -22.15
CA ARG A 83 34.67 -3.84 -21.26
C ARG A 83 33.19 -3.47 -21.29
N MET A 84 32.38 -4.23 -20.55
CA MET A 84 31.17 -3.78 -19.84
C MET A 84 30.46 -5.01 -19.26
N ALA A 85 30.92 -5.45 -18.08
CA ALA A 85 30.08 -6.11 -17.08
C ALA A 85 30.93 -6.38 -15.83
N ARG A 86 30.35 -6.08 -14.66
CA ARG A 86 30.79 -6.42 -13.30
C ARG A 86 31.79 -5.45 -12.65
N ASN A 87 31.24 -4.58 -11.79
CA ASN A 87 31.91 -4.14 -10.57
C ASN A 87 30.97 -4.39 -9.39
N THR A 88 31.17 -5.52 -8.74
CA THR A 88 30.78 -5.79 -7.35
C THR A 88 32.00 -5.51 -6.47
N TRP A 89 31.80 -4.66 -5.47
CA TRP A 89 32.38 -4.67 -4.13
C TRP A 89 33.70 -5.45 -3.91
N THR A 90 34.77 -4.71 -3.65
CA THR A 90 35.91 -5.20 -2.85
C THR A 90 36.36 -4.14 -1.86
N ALA A 91 36.44 -4.57 -0.61
CA ALA A 91 36.90 -3.85 0.56
C ALA A 91 38.35 -3.36 0.44
N LEU A 92 38.64 -2.21 1.05
CA LEU A 92 40.00 -1.70 1.23
C LEU A 92 40.60 -2.22 2.55
N PRO A 93 41.90 -2.55 2.58
CA PRO A 93 42.54 -3.24 3.69
C PRO A 93 43.06 -2.33 4.79
N TRP A 94 43.09 -2.91 5.99
CA TRP A 94 43.77 -2.46 7.20
C TRP A 94 45.29 -2.36 7.00
N ARG A 95 45.91 -1.31 7.57
CA ARG A 95 47.35 -1.25 7.88
C ARG A 95 47.54 -0.78 9.33
N ASP A 96 47.97 -1.71 10.19
CA ASP A 96 48.78 -1.48 11.39
C ASP A 96 50.25 -1.27 10.95
N ALA A 97 51.18 -0.60 11.64
CA ALA A 97 51.20 0.18 12.87
C ALA A 97 52.54 0.96 12.91
N ALA A 98 52.68 1.83 13.91
CA ALA A 98 53.90 2.40 14.51
C ALA A 98 54.12 3.89 14.21
N LEU A 99 53.82 4.72 15.21
CA LEU A 99 54.83 5.52 15.92
C LEU A 99 54.26 5.96 17.27
N VAL A 100 54.98 5.59 18.31
CA VAL A 100 54.81 5.93 19.72
C VAL A 100 55.62 7.22 19.96
N GLU A 101 54.99 8.28 20.48
CA GLU A 101 55.53 9.26 21.44
C GLU A 101 54.61 10.50 21.55
N GLU A 102 54.47 11.02 22.78
CA GLU A 102 53.81 12.27 23.19
C GLU A 102 52.28 12.31 23.41
N GLU A 103 51.83 11.59 24.43
CA GLU A 103 50.66 11.93 25.24
C GLU A 103 51.13 12.26 26.67
N GLU A 104 51.33 13.54 27.04
CA GLU A 104 51.41 14.02 28.45
C GLU A 104 51.60 15.57 28.49
N ARG A 105 50.68 16.36 27.90
CA ARG A 105 50.69 17.84 28.13
C ARG A 105 49.38 18.59 27.84
N ALA A 106 48.24 18.20 28.42
CA ALA A 106 47.11 19.11 28.60
C ALA A 106 46.05 18.59 29.60
N LYS A 107 46.48 18.23 30.81
CA LYS A 107 45.59 18.08 31.97
C LYS A 107 46.15 18.92 33.12
N GLN A 108 45.83 20.21 33.17
CA GLN A 108 45.80 21.02 34.39
C GLN A 108 45.34 22.44 34.10
N THR A 109 44.56 23.00 35.03
CA THR A 109 43.96 24.37 35.10
C THR A 109 42.75 24.58 34.18
N PHE A 110 41.52 24.81 34.66
CA PHE A 110 41.07 25.73 35.72
C PHE A 110 39.85 25.18 36.49
N ARG A 111 39.85 25.33 37.82
CA ARG A 111 38.67 25.17 38.70
C ARG A 111 38.19 26.56 39.17
N ALA A 112 36.93 26.89 38.82
CA ALA A 112 35.88 27.61 39.58
C ALA A 112 36.10 29.10 40.02
N PRO A 113 35.06 29.86 40.47
CA PRO A 113 33.62 29.56 40.57
C PRO A 113 32.64 30.65 40.05
N CYS A 114 31.35 30.29 40.03
CA CYS A 114 30.16 31.15 40.22
C CYS A 114 29.97 32.42 39.36
N THR A 115 28.88 32.45 38.57
CA THR A 115 27.68 33.23 38.95
C THR A 115 26.48 32.87 38.09
N ARG A 116 25.34 32.92 38.78
CA ARG A 116 23.99 32.52 38.42
C ARG A 116 23.33 33.70 37.70
N TRP A 117 23.03 33.59 36.41
CA TRP A 117 22.15 34.54 35.73
C TRP A 117 20.76 33.93 35.58
N ARG A 118 19.89 34.31 36.52
CA ARG A 118 18.43 34.24 36.37
C ARG A 118 18.04 35.35 35.39
N TYR A 119 17.33 35.02 34.33
CA TYR A 119 16.45 35.97 33.66
C TYR A 119 15.04 35.76 34.20
N GLU A 120 14.69 36.57 35.19
CA GLU A 120 13.30 36.89 35.53
C GLU A 120 12.86 38.00 34.57
N LEU A 121 11.86 37.73 33.75
CA LEU A 121 11.06 38.75 33.09
C LEU A 121 9.63 38.55 33.57
N ALA A 122 9.34 39.24 34.67
CA ALA A 122 8.00 39.47 35.17
C ALA A 122 7.34 40.54 34.29
N CYS A 123 6.28 40.16 33.57
CA CYS A 123 5.31 41.11 33.05
C CYS A 123 4.04 40.96 33.89
N HIS A 124 3.90 41.83 34.89
CA HIS A 124 2.64 42.10 35.57
C HIS A 124 1.74 42.92 34.64
N PHE A 125 0.58 42.38 34.28
CA PHE A 125 -0.58 43.17 33.88
C PHE A 125 -1.82 42.60 34.58
N THR A 126 -2.22 43.25 35.66
CA THR A 126 -3.52 43.05 36.32
C THR A 126 -4.51 44.10 35.79
N LEU A 127 -5.69 43.60 35.44
CA LEU A 127 -6.89 44.29 34.97
C LEU A 127 -7.44 45.32 35.98
N PRO A 128 -8.27 46.26 35.50
CA PRO A 128 -9.37 46.81 36.31
C PRO A 128 -10.75 46.55 35.67
N THR A 129 -11.65 45.91 36.43
CA THR A 129 -13.11 46.11 36.45
C THR A 129 -13.43 47.06 37.64
N PRO A 130 -14.67 47.59 37.93
CA PRO A 130 -16.04 47.38 37.41
C PRO A 130 -16.80 48.76 37.23
N PRO A 131 -18.15 49.00 37.33
CA PRO A 131 -19.19 48.50 38.26
C PRO A 131 -20.53 48.04 37.60
N PRO A 132 -21.53 47.55 38.38
CA PRO A 132 -22.72 46.86 37.86
C PRO A 132 -23.93 47.80 37.68
N SER A 133 -24.85 47.45 36.79
CA SER A 133 -26.16 48.10 36.67
C SER A 133 -27.31 47.10 36.85
N THR A 134 -28.28 47.57 37.61
CA THR A 134 -29.38 46.91 38.30
C THR A 134 -30.65 46.70 37.46
N SER A 135 -31.53 45.87 38.03
CA SER A 135 -33.01 45.94 38.02
C SER A 135 -33.80 45.54 36.76
N THR A 136 -34.39 44.35 36.86
CA THR A 136 -35.71 43.96 36.32
C THR A 136 -36.86 44.64 37.08
N PRO A 137 -38.00 44.97 36.44
CA PRO A 137 -39.29 45.16 37.12
C PRO A 137 -40.28 43.99 36.88
N PRO A 138 -41.33 43.85 37.73
CA PRO A 138 -42.16 42.65 37.84
C PRO A 138 -43.61 42.79 37.31
N SER A 139 -44.28 41.67 36.98
CA SER A 139 -45.75 41.47 37.03
C SER A 139 -46.08 40.02 36.63
N SER A 140 -46.44 39.11 37.54
CA SER A 140 -47.79 38.79 38.09
C SER A 140 -48.41 37.51 37.47
N PRO A 141 -49.26 36.77 38.22
CA PRO A 141 -49.30 35.30 38.21
C PRO A 141 -50.37 34.71 37.30
N ALA A 142 -50.09 33.54 36.71
CA ALA A 142 -51.07 32.75 35.96
C ALA A 142 -51.34 31.40 36.63
N LEU A 143 -52.64 31.11 36.80
CA LEU A 143 -53.27 29.94 37.40
C LEU A 143 -52.95 28.62 36.66
N PRO A 144 -53.06 27.45 37.35
CA PRO A 144 -52.80 26.15 36.74
C PRO A 144 -53.98 25.71 35.87
N SER A 145 -53.68 25.27 34.64
CA SER A 145 -54.64 24.66 33.71
C SER A 145 -54.38 23.15 33.58
N PRO A 146 -55.41 22.34 33.26
CA PRO A 146 -55.53 20.96 33.74
C PRO A 146 -54.79 19.91 32.89
N LEU A 147 -54.52 18.77 33.52
CA LEU A 147 -53.99 17.55 32.93
C LEU A 147 -54.83 17.08 31.71
N PRO A 148 -54.21 16.64 30.61
CA PRO A 148 -54.94 16.09 29.47
C PRO A 148 -55.41 14.65 29.73
N SER A 149 -56.66 14.37 29.35
CA SER A 149 -57.31 13.06 29.35
C SER A 149 -56.58 12.04 28.44
N PRO A 150 -56.67 10.72 28.73
CA PRO A 150 -55.98 9.71 27.93
C PRO A 150 -56.65 9.55 26.55
N PRO A 151 -55.89 9.28 25.48
CA PRO A 151 -56.47 9.04 24.16
C PRO A 151 -57.14 7.66 24.08
N LEU A 152 -58.29 7.62 23.40
CA LEU A 152 -59.02 6.39 23.05
C LEU A 152 -58.21 5.52 22.06
N PRO A 153 -58.40 4.18 22.04
CA PRO A 153 -57.60 3.28 21.22
C PRO A 153 -57.95 3.37 19.73
N ILE A 154 -56.95 3.67 18.91
CA ILE A 154 -57.01 3.59 17.44
C ILE A 154 -56.83 2.10 17.04
N PRO A 155 -57.62 1.55 16.10
CA PRO A 155 -57.54 0.13 15.75
C PRO A 155 -56.21 -0.20 15.05
N SER A 156 -55.62 -1.33 15.48
CA SER A 156 -54.33 -1.83 15.02
C SER A 156 -54.32 -2.15 13.52
N ARG A 157 -53.77 -1.24 12.70
CA ARG A 157 -53.23 -1.62 11.39
C ARG A 157 -51.98 -2.47 11.62
N ARG A 158 -52.02 -3.73 11.21
CA ARG A 158 -50.83 -4.56 11.01
C ARG A 158 -49.90 -3.81 10.06
N THR A 159 -48.83 -3.25 10.60
CA THR A 159 -47.72 -2.71 9.82
C THR A 159 -46.87 -3.88 9.36
N GLU A 160 -46.85 -4.12 8.05
CA GLU A 160 -45.79 -4.84 7.37
C GLU A 160 -44.43 -4.31 7.89
N PRO A 161 -43.44 -5.18 8.19
CA PRO A 161 -42.19 -4.73 8.79
C PRO A 161 -41.45 -3.79 7.82
N HIS A 162 -41.24 -2.55 8.24
CA HIS A 162 -40.40 -1.56 7.55
C HIS A 162 -39.07 -2.20 7.09
N PRO A 163 -38.59 -1.91 5.85
CA PRO A 163 -37.36 -2.50 5.30
C PRO A 163 -36.15 -2.37 6.23
N PHE A 164 -36.02 -1.24 6.92
CA PHE A 164 -34.98 -0.99 7.93
C PHE A 164 -34.95 -2.00 9.08
N ARG A 165 -36.10 -2.52 9.54
CA ARG A 165 -36.15 -3.49 10.64
C ARG A 165 -35.70 -4.88 10.19
N LYS A 166 -35.90 -5.21 8.91
CA LYS A 166 -35.49 -6.48 8.30
C LYS A 166 -33.98 -6.48 8.00
N GLU A 167 -33.45 -5.38 7.50
CA GLU A 167 -32.01 -5.18 7.28
C GLU A 167 -31.23 -5.21 8.59
N ARG A 168 -31.70 -4.49 9.63
CA ARG A 168 -31.08 -4.51 10.96
C ARG A 168 -31.04 -5.91 11.59
N ARG A 169 -32.11 -6.70 11.44
CA ARG A 169 -32.13 -8.11 11.89
C ARG A 169 -31.13 -8.97 11.11
N ARG A 170 -30.94 -8.72 9.81
CA ARG A 170 -29.96 -9.42 8.98
C ARG A 170 -28.52 -9.06 9.36
N ALA A 171 -28.22 -7.77 9.58
CA ALA A 171 -26.90 -7.32 10.03
C ALA A 171 -26.53 -7.90 11.40
N MET A 172 -27.45 -7.87 12.37
CA MET A 172 -27.23 -8.53 13.67
C MET A 172 -27.03 -10.05 13.54
N GLY A 173 -27.78 -10.71 12.66
CA GLY A 173 -27.62 -12.15 12.41
C GLY A 173 -26.30 -12.51 11.73
N ALA A 174 -25.79 -11.65 10.84
CA ALA A 174 -24.52 -11.85 10.16
C ALA A 174 -23.31 -11.59 11.08
N PHE A 175 -23.38 -10.55 11.93
CA PHE A 175 -22.34 -10.28 12.93
C PHE A 175 -22.26 -11.37 14.01
N ALA A 176 -23.40 -11.97 14.38
CA ALA A 176 -23.47 -13.02 15.39
C ALA A 176 -22.93 -14.39 14.94
N ARG A 177 -22.47 -14.53 13.69
CA ARG A 177 -21.87 -15.79 13.22
C ARG A 177 -20.57 -16.06 13.97
N LYS A 178 -20.36 -17.32 14.35
CA LYS A 178 -19.15 -17.77 15.06
C LYS A 178 -17.86 -17.38 14.34
N GLU A 179 -17.88 -17.37 13.00
CA GLU A 179 -16.75 -16.98 12.14
C GLU A 179 -16.38 -15.48 12.20
N HIS A 180 -17.28 -14.64 12.71
CA HIS A 180 -17.12 -13.19 12.89
C HIS A 180 -16.85 -12.79 14.35
N GLN A 181 -16.75 -13.74 15.28
CA GLN A 181 -16.49 -13.45 16.70
C GLN A 181 -15.20 -12.63 16.91
N PHE A 182 -14.21 -12.83 16.03
CA PHE A 182 -12.94 -12.10 16.02
C PHE A 182 -13.09 -10.58 15.84
N LEU A 183 -14.21 -10.10 15.27
CA LEU A 183 -14.48 -8.67 15.11
C LEU A 183 -14.59 -7.96 16.46
N SER A 184 -15.10 -8.65 17.49
CA SER A 184 -15.18 -8.10 18.84
C SER A 184 -13.79 -7.86 19.45
N GLU A 185 -12.78 -8.63 19.07
CA GLU A 185 -11.39 -8.44 19.50
C GLU A 185 -10.74 -7.18 18.91
N LEU A 186 -11.32 -6.63 17.84
CA LEU A 186 -10.98 -5.33 17.26
C LEU A 186 -11.85 -4.19 17.80
N GLY A 187 -12.70 -4.48 18.79
CA GLY A 187 -13.62 -3.52 19.38
C GLY A 187 -14.76 -3.09 18.46
N LEU A 188 -15.10 -3.92 17.46
CA LEU A 188 -16.23 -3.72 16.56
C LEU A 188 -17.51 -4.36 17.14
N ALA A 189 -18.65 -3.79 16.77
CA ALA A 189 -19.99 -4.22 17.16
C ALA A 189 -20.89 -4.38 15.92
N PRO A 190 -22.13 -4.92 16.04
CA PRO A 190 -23.06 -4.99 14.92
C PRO A 190 -23.36 -3.63 14.28
N ARG A 191 -23.30 -2.55 15.08
CA ARG A 191 -23.40 -1.17 14.63
C ARG A 191 -22.29 -0.35 15.30
N ASN A 192 -21.54 0.40 14.49
CA ASN A 192 -20.38 1.14 14.94
C ASN A 192 -20.56 2.63 14.70
N LEU A 193 -19.97 3.44 15.58
CA LEU A 193 -19.84 4.88 15.42
C LEU A 193 -18.65 5.16 14.49
N GLY A 194 -18.87 5.93 13.44
CA GLY A 194 -17.89 6.17 12.36
C GLY A 194 -17.14 7.49 12.47
N SER A 195 -17.35 8.29 13.51
CA SER A 195 -16.59 9.50 13.78
C SER A 195 -15.77 9.33 15.05
N PHE A 196 -14.44 9.46 14.96
CA PHE A 196 -13.56 9.58 16.12
C PHE A 196 -12.98 11.00 16.13
N ALA A 197 -13.57 11.83 16.97
CA ALA A 197 -13.31 13.26 17.06
C ALA A 197 -13.20 13.65 18.54
N CYS A 198 -12.35 14.61 18.86
CA CYS A 198 -12.18 15.10 20.25
C CYS A 198 -11.79 13.99 21.27
N GLY A 199 -11.24 12.86 20.81
CA GLY A 199 -10.96 11.70 21.66
C GLY A 199 -12.18 10.84 22.02
N ALA A 200 -13.33 11.05 21.38
CA ALA A 200 -14.55 10.29 21.61
C ALA A 200 -15.15 9.75 20.31
N TRP A 201 -15.94 8.68 20.43
CA TRP A 201 -16.65 8.08 19.31
C TRP A 201 -18.05 8.69 19.16
N GLY A 202 -18.43 9.05 17.94
CA GLY A 202 -19.70 9.67 17.56
C GLY A 202 -20.08 9.38 16.11
N GLY A 203 -20.93 10.23 15.54
CA GLY A 203 -21.44 10.10 14.18
C GLY A 203 -22.94 10.33 14.14
N SER A 204 -23.34 11.40 13.46
CA SER A 204 -24.74 11.76 13.22
C SER A 204 -25.10 11.77 11.73
N GLY A 205 -24.25 11.20 10.88
CA GLY A 205 -24.49 11.01 9.46
C GLY A 205 -25.37 9.77 9.15
N PRO A 206 -25.49 9.41 7.85
CA PRO A 206 -26.25 8.24 7.43
C PRO A 206 -25.66 6.94 7.96
N VAL A 207 -26.50 5.91 8.06
CA VAL A 207 -26.04 4.55 8.39
C VAL A 207 -25.74 3.79 7.12
N VAL A 208 -24.53 3.26 7.01
CA VAL A 208 -24.08 2.46 5.86
C VAL A 208 -23.81 1.02 6.28
N ASN A 209 -23.98 0.11 5.33
CA ASN A 209 -23.64 -1.31 5.50
C ASN A 209 -22.26 -1.56 4.91
N SER A 210 -21.35 -2.10 5.72
CA SER A 210 -20.13 -2.73 5.19
C SER A 210 -20.46 -4.15 4.77
N THR A 211 -20.07 -4.54 3.56
CA THR A 211 -20.40 -5.85 2.97
C THR A 211 -19.14 -6.61 2.59
N SER A 212 -19.17 -7.94 2.73
CA SER A 212 -18.07 -8.79 2.26
C SER A 212 -18.19 -9.00 0.75
N PRO A 213 -17.15 -8.69 -0.05
CA PRO A 213 -17.21 -8.88 -1.50
C PRO A 213 -17.22 -10.35 -1.93
N ALA A 214 -16.90 -11.28 -1.01
CA ALA A 214 -16.87 -12.71 -1.30
C ALA A 214 -18.27 -13.34 -1.37
N ASN A 215 -19.27 -12.71 -0.75
CA ASN A 215 -20.65 -13.22 -0.71
C ASN A 215 -21.73 -12.11 -0.74
N ASN A 216 -21.33 -10.84 -0.81
CA ASN A 216 -22.18 -9.66 -0.78
C ASN A 216 -23.09 -9.56 0.47
N GLN A 217 -22.71 -10.21 1.57
CA GLN A 217 -23.45 -10.17 2.84
C GLN A 217 -22.92 -9.05 3.74
N VAL A 218 -23.81 -8.45 4.53
CA VAL A 218 -23.46 -7.40 5.50
C VAL A 218 -22.57 -7.99 6.60
N ILE A 219 -21.46 -7.30 6.89
CA ILE A 219 -20.57 -7.61 8.02
C ILE A 219 -21.08 -6.90 9.27
N ALA A 220 -21.21 -5.57 9.20
CA ALA A 220 -21.74 -4.69 10.24
C ALA A 220 -22.20 -3.34 9.67
N GLU A 221 -22.97 -2.60 10.46
CA GLU A 221 -23.40 -1.23 10.18
C GLU A 221 -22.39 -0.20 10.72
N VAL A 222 -22.27 0.94 10.05
CA VAL A 222 -21.51 2.10 10.50
C VAL A 222 -22.37 3.35 10.40
N VAL A 223 -22.40 4.16 11.45
CA VAL A 223 -23.00 5.51 11.43
C VAL A 223 -21.91 6.48 10.99
N GLU A 224 -22.02 7.00 9.78
CA GLU A 224 -21.02 7.91 9.20
C GLU A 224 -20.97 9.25 9.93
N ALA A 225 -19.89 10.00 9.70
CA ALA A 225 -19.75 11.37 10.14
C ALA A 225 -20.62 12.30 9.27
N SER A 226 -21.27 13.26 9.93
CA SER A 226 -21.85 14.44 9.28
C SER A 226 -20.82 15.56 9.15
N VAL A 227 -21.14 16.62 8.41
CA VAL A 227 -20.30 17.83 8.35
C VAL A 227 -20.15 18.49 9.73
N ASN A 228 -21.16 18.39 10.60
CA ASN A 228 -21.05 18.90 11.97
C ASN A 228 -20.03 18.10 12.79
N ASP A 229 -20.06 16.76 12.67
CA ASP A 229 -19.05 15.90 13.31
C ASP A 229 -17.63 16.23 12.80
N TYR A 230 -17.50 16.50 11.50
CA TYR A 230 -16.24 16.95 10.89
C TYR A 230 -15.76 18.26 11.50
N GLU A 231 -16.61 19.28 11.57
CA GLU A 231 -16.25 20.59 12.11
C GLU A 231 -15.84 20.52 13.58
N ASP A 232 -16.53 19.73 14.39
CA ASP A 232 -16.20 19.52 15.80
C ASP A 232 -14.84 18.84 15.95
N GLY A 233 -14.60 17.77 15.18
CA GLY A 233 -13.32 17.07 15.17
C GLY A 233 -12.16 17.91 14.63
N MET A 234 -12.42 18.76 13.63
CA MET A 234 -11.41 19.67 13.07
C MET A 234 -10.98 20.74 14.05
N ARG A 235 -11.92 21.35 14.78
CA ARG A 235 -11.57 22.34 15.83
C ARG A 235 -10.68 21.69 16.90
N ALA A 236 -11.06 20.51 17.40
CA ALA A 236 -10.27 19.81 18.40
C ALA A 236 -8.91 19.33 17.88
N CYS A 237 -8.84 18.86 16.63
CA CYS A 237 -7.58 18.43 16.00
C CYS A 237 -6.60 19.60 15.85
N PHE A 238 -7.12 20.75 15.40
CA PHE A 238 -6.34 21.97 15.28
C PHE A 238 -5.83 22.44 16.66
N ASP A 239 -6.65 22.37 17.71
CA ASP A 239 -6.19 22.69 19.07
C ASP A 239 -5.16 21.69 19.62
N ALA A 240 -5.34 20.39 19.37
CA ALA A 240 -4.38 19.36 19.77
C ALA A 240 -3.01 19.50 19.07
N SER A 241 -2.96 20.12 17.88
CA SER A 241 -1.70 20.36 17.17
C SER A 241 -0.73 21.21 18.00
N LYS A 242 -1.24 22.16 18.80
CA LYS A 242 -0.43 23.03 19.65
C LYS A 242 0.40 22.22 20.67
N SER A 243 -0.23 21.26 21.34
CA SER A 243 0.45 20.41 22.32
C SER A 243 1.32 19.35 21.64
N TRP A 244 0.88 18.79 20.51
CA TRP A 244 1.63 17.77 19.79
C TRP A 244 2.94 18.28 19.16
N MET A 245 2.89 19.47 18.54
CA MET A 245 4.07 20.12 17.96
C MET A 245 5.15 20.43 19.02
N ALA A 246 4.74 20.70 20.26
CA ALA A 246 5.64 20.99 21.38
C ALA A 246 6.38 19.74 21.90
N ILE A 247 5.91 18.52 21.60
CA ILE A 247 6.58 17.29 22.02
C ILE A 247 7.81 17.05 21.13
N PRO A 248 9.02 16.85 21.68
CA PRO A 248 10.22 16.57 20.89
C PRO A 248 10.06 15.39 19.93
N ALA A 249 10.62 15.50 18.71
CA ALA A 249 10.47 14.48 17.67
C ALA A 249 10.80 13.05 18.14
N PRO A 250 11.89 12.78 18.90
CA PRO A 250 12.17 11.43 19.40
C PRO A 250 11.09 10.89 20.36
N LYS A 251 10.41 11.75 21.13
CA LYS A 251 9.29 11.35 21.99
C LYS A 251 8.03 11.07 21.18
N ARG A 252 7.80 11.78 20.08
CA ARG A 252 6.74 11.43 19.11
C ARG A 252 7.04 10.09 18.42
N GLY A 253 8.31 9.83 18.11
CA GLY A 253 8.79 8.52 17.65
C GLY A 253 8.43 7.39 18.61
N GLU A 254 8.56 7.58 19.92
CA GLU A 254 8.17 6.58 20.91
C GLU A 254 6.66 6.27 20.88
N ILE A 255 5.81 7.27 20.64
CA ILE A 255 4.36 7.03 20.46
C ILE A 255 4.10 6.19 19.22
N VAL A 256 4.78 6.50 18.09
CA VAL A 256 4.65 5.72 16.85
C VAL A 256 5.18 4.28 17.03
N ARG A 257 6.25 4.08 17.80
CA ARG A 257 6.75 2.74 18.18
C ARG A 257 5.66 1.92 18.88
N GLN A 258 4.97 2.52 19.86
CA GLN A 258 3.89 1.86 20.61
C GLN A 258 2.66 1.58 19.74
N ILE A 259 2.38 2.42 18.74
CA ILE A 259 1.37 2.11 17.70
C ILE A 259 1.79 0.85 16.95
N GLY A 260 3.06 0.74 16.52
CA GLY A 260 3.60 -0.48 15.91
C GLY A 260 3.43 -1.72 16.79
N ASP A 261 3.75 -1.64 18.09
CA ASP A 261 3.54 -2.73 19.05
C ASP A 261 2.05 -3.13 19.16
N ALA A 262 1.17 -2.14 19.24
CA ALA A 262 -0.27 -2.38 19.36
C ALA A 262 -0.85 -3.03 18.10
N LEU A 263 -0.33 -2.66 16.91
CA LEU A 263 -0.66 -3.32 15.65
C LEU A 263 -0.12 -4.75 15.60
N ARG A 264 1.11 -5.01 16.06
CA ARG A 264 1.67 -6.38 16.16
C ARG A 264 0.77 -7.28 17.00
N ALA A 265 0.26 -6.80 18.13
CA ALA A 265 -0.65 -7.55 18.99
C ALA A 265 -1.99 -7.90 18.31
N LYS A 266 -2.39 -7.18 17.26
CA LYS A 266 -3.65 -7.37 16.52
C LYS A 266 -3.45 -7.77 15.06
N LEU A 267 -2.22 -8.10 14.65
CA LEU A 267 -1.81 -8.38 13.27
C LEU A 267 -2.76 -9.34 12.55
N HIS A 268 -2.98 -10.53 13.13
CA HIS A 268 -3.83 -11.55 12.50
C HIS A 268 -5.31 -11.17 12.46
N HIS A 269 -5.81 -10.46 13.47
CA HIS A 269 -7.19 -10.02 13.54
C HIS A 269 -7.48 -8.94 12.49
N LEU A 270 -6.61 -7.93 12.40
CA LEU A 270 -6.71 -6.88 11.39
C LEU A 270 -6.53 -7.45 9.98
N GLY A 271 -5.54 -8.32 9.76
CA GLY A 271 -5.34 -8.93 8.45
C GLY A 271 -6.56 -9.74 7.98
N ARG A 272 -7.21 -10.45 8.91
CA ARG A 272 -8.48 -11.15 8.64
C ARG A 272 -9.62 -10.19 8.31
N LEU A 273 -9.72 -9.05 9.01
CA LEU A 273 -10.71 -8.01 8.72
C LEU A 273 -10.47 -7.38 7.34
N VAL A 274 -9.23 -7.08 6.99
CA VAL A 274 -8.85 -6.55 5.66
C VAL A 274 -9.31 -7.53 4.57
N SER A 275 -9.05 -8.83 4.74
CA SER A 275 -9.52 -9.83 3.79
C SER A 275 -11.04 -9.98 3.72
N LEU A 276 -11.73 -9.84 4.85
CA LEU A 276 -13.19 -9.98 4.93
C LEU A 276 -13.92 -8.78 4.29
N GLU A 277 -13.47 -7.55 4.56
CA GLU A 277 -14.14 -6.32 4.11
C GLU A 277 -13.63 -5.82 2.75
N MET A 278 -12.31 -5.86 2.48
CA MET A 278 -11.76 -5.41 1.19
C MET A 278 -11.80 -6.52 0.12
N GLY A 279 -11.54 -7.78 0.50
CA GLY A 279 -11.58 -8.95 -0.39
C GLY A 279 -10.23 -9.52 -0.83
N LYS A 280 -9.10 -8.94 -0.40
CA LYS A 280 -7.77 -9.50 -0.68
C LYS A 280 -7.49 -10.75 0.12
N ILE A 281 -6.63 -11.64 -0.39
CA ILE A 281 -6.31 -12.91 0.28
C ILE A 281 -5.63 -12.67 1.64
N LEU A 282 -5.84 -13.59 2.59
CA LEU A 282 -5.35 -13.45 3.97
C LEU A 282 -3.85 -13.12 4.09
N PRO A 283 -2.93 -13.74 3.31
CA PRO A 283 -1.52 -13.36 3.36
C PRO A 283 -1.27 -11.89 3.02
N GLU A 284 -2.01 -11.33 2.05
CA GLU A 284 -1.89 -9.91 1.69
C GLU A 284 -2.51 -9.00 2.75
N GLY A 285 -3.62 -9.40 3.39
CA GLY A 285 -4.21 -8.64 4.50
C GLY A 285 -3.27 -8.56 5.71
N ILE A 286 -2.62 -9.68 6.06
CA ILE A 286 -1.59 -9.71 7.11
C ILE A 286 -0.36 -8.89 6.69
N GLY A 287 0.09 -9.07 5.44
CA GLY A 287 1.22 -8.31 4.89
C GLY A 287 0.98 -6.80 4.91
N GLU A 288 -0.24 -6.34 4.59
CA GLU A 288 -0.58 -4.92 4.64
C GLU A 288 -0.45 -4.32 6.05
N VAL A 289 -0.88 -5.05 7.08
CA VAL A 289 -0.71 -4.61 8.47
C VAL A 289 0.77 -4.65 8.88
N GLN A 290 1.52 -5.64 8.40
CA GLN A 290 2.96 -5.74 8.61
C GLN A 290 3.71 -4.54 8.00
N GLU A 291 3.32 -4.08 6.80
CA GLU A 291 3.92 -2.89 6.19
C GLU A 291 3.76 -1.64 7.08
N ILE A 292 2.64 -1.51 7.80
CA ILE A 292 2.43 -0.40 8.75
C ILE A 292 3.34 -0.56 9.96
N ILE A 293 3.47 -1.78 10.49
CA ILE A 293 4.35 -2.08 11.62
C ILE A 293 5.80 -1.73 11.27
N ASP A 294 6.28 -2.14 10.10
CA ASP A 294 7.64 -1.87 9.63
C ASP A 294 7.85 -0.36 9.42
N MET A 295 6.81 0.33 8.92
CA MET A 295 6.82 1.79 8.78
C MET A 295 6.88 2.51 10.12
N CYS A 296 6.21 2.00 11.17
CA CYS A 296 6.34 2.53 12.52
C CYS A 296 7.79 2.44 12.98
N ASP A 297 8.43 1.28 12.81
CA ASP A 297 9.82 1.04 13.24
C ASP A 297 10.81 1.95 12.50
N TYR A 298 10.64 2.12 11.18
CA TYR A 298 11.42 3.09 10.42
C TYR A 298 11.21 4.51 10.92
N ALA A 299 9.97 4.92 11.20
CA ALA A 299 9.65 6.27 11.66
C ALA A 299 10.28 6.58 13.03
N VAL A 300 10.52 5.58 13.88
CA VAL A 300 11.28 5.74 15.14
C VAL A 300 12.70 6.21 14.83
N GLY A 301 13.40 5.58 13.89
CA GLY A 301 14.72 6.02 13.44
C GLY A 301 14.68 7.44 12.87
N LEU A 302 13.72 7.67 11.95
CA LEU A 302 13.53 8.97 11.29
C LEU A 302 13.28 10.10 12.29
N SER A 303 12.57 9.85 13.40
CA SER A 303 12.28 10.84 14.44
C SER A 303 13.52 11.49 15.07
N ARG A 304 14.69 10.86 14.91
CA ARG A 304 16.01 11.36 15.36
C ARG A 304 16.83 12.00 14.25
N GLN A 305 16.29 12.05 13.02
CA GLN A 305 17.00 12.43 11.80
C GLN A 305 16.25 13.47 10.97
N LEU A 306 15.23 14.14 11.56
CA LEU A 306 14.52 15.27 10.94
C LEU A 306 15.38 16.54 10.97
N ASN A 307 16.58 16.45 10.39
CA ASN A 307 17.61 17.47 10.47
C ASN A 307 17.41 18.53 9.37
N GLY A 308 17.70 19.79 9.69
CA GLY A 308 18.01 20.81 8.68
C GLY A 308 19.50 20.85 8.38
N SER A 309 19.95 21.95 7.79
CA SER A 309 21.34 22.17 7.39
C SER A 309 21.88 23.46 7.99
N ILE A 310 23.17 23.47 8.38
CA ILE A 310 23.90 24.70 8.70
C ILE A 310 24.74 25.04 7.47
N ILE A 311 24.43 26.16 6.83
CA ILE A 311 24.98 26.54 5.53
C ILE A 311 26.01 27.66 5.75
N PRO A 312 27.20 27.61 5.13
CA PRO A 312 28.13 28.72 5.17
C PRO A 312 27.51 29.99 4.58
N SER A 313 27.45 31.07 5.36
CA SER A 313 27.00 32.36 4.83
C SER A 313 28.16 33.07 4.13
N GLU A 314 27.86 33.74 3.02
CA GLU A 314 28.80 34.67 2.36
C GLU A 314 29.08 35.93 3.19
N ARG A 315 28.22 36.23 4.18
CA ARG A 315 28.32 37.43 5.03
C ARG A 315 29.12 37.13 6.30
N PRO A 316 30.07 37.98 6.69
CA PRO A 316 30.82 37.79 7.94
C PRO A 316 29.89 37.79 9.15
N ASN A 317 30.16 36.92 10.13
CA ASN A 317 29.40 36.80 11.38
C ASN A 317 27.89 36.51 11.21
N HIS A 318 27.49 35.86 10.12
CA HIS A 318 26.11 35.45 9.89
C HIS A 318 25.99 33.93 9.86
N MET A 319 25.09 33.38 10.69
CA MET A 319 24.68 31.99 10.61
C MET A 319 23.53 31.86 9.62
N MET A 320 23.70 31.00 8.61
CA MET A 320 22.62 30.59 7.73
C MET A 320 22.24 29.15 8.06
N MET A 321 20.94 28.90 8.27
CA MET A 321 20.44 27.58 8.61
C MET A 321 19.09 27.29 7.95
N GLU A 322 18.87 26.03 7.61
CA GLU A 322 17.58 25.49 7.20
C GLU A 322 16.88 24.89 8.42
N VAL A 323 15.60 25.21 8.61
CA VAL A 323 14.82 24.77 9.77
C VAL A 323 13.52 24.13 9.32
N TRP A 324 13.34 22.87 9.68
CA TRP A 324 12.09 22.13 9.45
C TRP A 324 11.18 22.25 10.66
N ASN A 325 9.92 22.61 10.42
CA ASN A 325 8.86 22.64 11.42
C ASN A 325 7.63 21.87 10.92
N PRO A 326 6.78 21.34 11.82
CA PRO A 326 5.54 20.69 11.40
C PRO A 326 4.62 21.68 10.67
N LEU A 327 3.80 21.18 9.76
CA LEU A 327 2.79 21.98 9.07
C LEU A 327 1.59 22.28 9.98
N GLY A 328 1.24 21.34 10.87
CA GLY A 328 0.10 21.44 11.78
C GLY A 328 -0.81 20.23 11.64
N VAL A 329 -1.78 20.29 10.72
CA VAL A 329 -2.73 19.19 10.46
C VAL A 329 -2.49 18.61 9.06
N VAL A 330 -2.43 17.28 8.96
CA VAL A 330 -2.37 16.55 7.68
C VAL A 330 -3.70 15.82 7.47
N GLY A 331 -4.40 16.19 6.40
CA GLY A 331 -5.57 15.47 5.92
C GLY A 331 -5.14 14.27 5.10
N VAL A 332 -5.67 13.08 5.39
CA VAL A 332 -5.35 11.84 4.69
C VAL A 332 -6.64 11.24 4.15
N ILE A 333 -6.78 11.13 2.83
CA ILE A 333 -7.93 10.53 2.16
C ILE A 333 -7.45 9.26 1.45
N THR A 334 -7.89 8.09 1.90
CA THR A 334 -7.39 6.80 1.40
C THR A 334 -8.35 6.08 0.46
N ALA A 335 -7.78 5.28 -0.43
CA ALA A 335 -8.51 4.37 -1.32
C ALA A 335 -8.89 3.06 -0.61
N PHE A 336 -9.79 2.28 -1.22
CA PHE A 336 -10.31 1.04 -0.65
C PHE A 336 -9.31 -0.13 -0.69
N ASN A 337 -8.34 -0.10 -1.60
CA ASN A 337 -7.57 -1.27 -1.96
C ASN A 337 -6.39 -1.55 -1.01
N PHE A 338 -5.88 -0.52 -0.36
CA PHE A 338 -4.94 -0.59 0.76
C PHE A 338 -5.51 0.25 1.92
N PRO A 339 -6.58 -0.24 2.56
CA PRO A 339 -7.38 0.56 3.49
C PRO A 339 -6.65 0.91 4.79
N CYS A 340 -5.50 0.30 5.07
CA CYS A 340 -4.70 0.62 6.27
C CYS A 340 -3.23 0.96 5.95
N ALA A 341 -2.58 0.36 4.96
CA ALA A 341 -1.16 0.66 4.67
C ALA A 341 -0.93 2.11 4.23
N VAL A 342 -1.78 2.63 3.33
CA VAL A 342 -1.66 4.02 2.85
C VAL A 342 -1.80 5.02 4.01
N LEU A 343 -2.74 4.77 4.92
CA LEU A 343 -2.81 5.52 6.16
C LEU A 343 -1.52 5.37 6.96
N GLY A 344 -1.06 4.14 7.18
CA GLY A 344 0.12 3.84 7.98
C GLY A 344 1.35 4.62 7.54
N TRP A 345 1.66 4.61 6.24
CA TRP A 345 2.76 5.40 5.68
C TRP A 345 2.61 6.89 5.95
N ASN A 346 1.42 7.45 5.70
CA ASN A 346 1.17 8.87 5.92
C ASN A 346 1.19 9.25 7.40
N ALA A 347 0.49 8.50 8.25
CA ALA A 347 0.32 8.79 9.67
C ALA A 347 1.63 8.62 10.44
N CYS A 348 2.40 7.55 10.21
CA CYS A 348 3.68 7.34 10.90
C CYS A 348 4.61 8.53 10.66
N ILE A 349 4.76 8.95 9.40
CA ILE A 349 5.62 10.08 9.03
C ILE A 349 5.04 11.41 9.53
N ALA A 350 3.75 11.67 9.33
CA ALA A 350 3.11 12.90 9.77
C ALA A 350 3.23 13.10 11.29
N LEU A 351 2.98 12.05 12.08
CA LEU A 351 3.05 12.06 13.54
C LEU A 351 4.48 12.32 14.03
N VAL A 352 5.50 11.62 13.51
CA VAL A 352 6.89 11.89 13.93
C VAL A 352 7.38 13.27 13.50
N CYS A 353 6.91 13.77 12.35
CA CYS A 353 7.12 15.13 11.89
C CYS A 353 6.34 16.19 12.69
N GLY A 354 5.53 15.80 13.69
CA GLY A 354 4.86 16.69 14.63
C GLY A 354 3.51 17.21 14.17
N ASN A 355 2.89 16.56 13.20
CA ASN A 355 1.56 16.92 12.70
C ASN A 355 0.49 16.04 13.35
N CYS A 356 -0.69 16.61 13.57
CA CYS A 356 -1.91 15.83 13.79
C CYS A 356 -2.43 15.27 12.46
N VAL A 357 -3.20 14.19 12.51
CA VAL A 357 -3.77 13.52 11.34
C VAL A 357 -5.29 13.58 11.38
N VAL A 358 -5.89 13.94 10.26
CA VAL A 358 -7.33 13.85 10.01
C VAL A 358 -7.55 12.85 8.88
N TRP A 359 -8.01 11.66 9.22
CA TRP A 359 -8.16 10.57 8.28
C TRP A 359 -9.60 10.41 7.81
N LYS A 360 -9.78 10.29 6.50
CA LYS A 360 -11.03 9.85 5.87
C LYS A 360 -10.75 8.57 5.08
N GLY A 361 -11.28 7.45 5.56
CA GLY A 361 -11.17 6.14 4.91
C GLY A 361 -12.08 6.00 3.69
N ALA A 362 -11.91 4.94 2.89
CA ALA A 362 -12.84 4.66 1.80
C ALA A 362 -14.23 4.28 2.36
N PRO A 363 -15.35 4.70 1.72
CA PRO A 363 -16.70 4.46 2.24
C PRO A 363 -17.09 2.98 2.34
N THR A 364 -16.38 2.12 1.61
CA THR A 364 -16.60 0.68 1.52
C THR A 364 -15.66 -0.14 2.42
N THR A 365 -14.72 0.50 3.11
CA THR A 365 -13.86 -0.13 4.12
C THR A 365 -13.93 0.56 5.50
N PRO A 366 -15.14 0.89 6.01
CA PRO A 366 -15.26 1.69 7.22
C PRO A 366 -14.95 0.88 8.50
N LEU A 367 -15.10 -0.44 8.52
CA LEU A 367 -14.77 -1.24 9.70
C LEU A 367 -13.26 -1.30 9.92
N ILE A 368 -12.47 -1.43 8.86
CA ILE A 368 -11.01 -1.30 8.92
C ILE A 368 -10.62 0.10 9.42
N THR A 369 -11.34 1.13 8.97
CA THR A 369 -11.13 2.52 9.42
C THR A 369 -11.32 2.64 10.93
N ILE A 370 -12.41 2.09 11.45
CA ILE A 370 -12.72 2.10 12.88
C ILE A 370 -11.71 1.27 13.67
N ALA A 371 -11.39 0.05 13.23
CA ALA A 371 -10.48 -0.85 13.93
C ALA A 371 -9.06 -0.28 14.07
N MET A 372 -8.52 0.30 13.00
CA MET A 372 -7.22 0.98 13.02
C MET A 372 -7.23 2.17 13.98
N THR A 373 -8.28 2.98 13.91
CA THR A 373 -8.41 4.17 14.77
C THR A 373 -8.51 3.79 16.25
N LYS A 374 -9.23 2.71 16.62
CA LYS A 374 -9.29 2.21 18.01
C LYS A 374 -7.91 1.83 18.55
N ILE A 375 -7.06 1.23 17.72
CA ILE A 375 -5.71 0.83 18.12
C ILE A 375 -4.84 2.06 18.38
N VAL A 376 -4.86 3.04 17.47
CA VAL A 376 -4.12 4.30 17.65
C VAL A 376 -4.64 5.08 18.86
N ALA A 377 -5.97 5.20 19.00
CA ALA A 377 -6.62 5.88 20.13
C ALA A 377 -6.19 5.28 21.47
N SER A 378 -6.14 3.95 21.59
CA SER A 378 -5.69 3.28 22.82
C SER A 378 -4.26 3.65 23.21
N VAL A 379 -3.37 3.85 22.24
CA VAL A 379 -1.99 4.28 22.51
C VAL A 379 -1.93 5.74 22.96
N LEU A 380 -2.69 6.63 22.32
CA LEU A 380 -2.75 8.04 22.73
C LEU A 380 -3.31 8.17 24.15
N GLU A 381 -4.40 7.46 24.47
CA GLU A 381 -5.01 7.44 25.80
C GLU A 381 -4.04 6.93 26.87
N LYS A 382 -3.32 5.84 26.63
CA LYS A 382 -2.31 5.28 27.55
C LYS A 382 -1.16 6.25 27.87
N ASN A 383 -0.91 7.19 26.98
CA ASN A 383 0.14 8.22 27.14
C ASN A 383 -0.42 9.57 27.59
N ASN A 384 -1.70 9.63 28.00
CA ASN A 384 -2.39 10.86 28.39
C ASN A 384 -2.32 11.97 27.32
N LEU A 385 -2.33 11.56 26.04
CA LEU A 385 -2.32 12.46 24.91
C LEU A 385 -3.75 12.69 24.38
N PRO A 386 -4.07 13.89 23.87
CA PRO A 386 -5.37 14.14 23.26
C PRO A 386 -5.63 13.19 22.09
N GLY A 387 -6.76 12.47 22.10
CA GLY A 387 -7.14 11.59 21.00
C GLY A 387 -7.25 12.31 19.65
N ALA A 388 -7.55 13.62 19.66
CA ALA A 388 -7.62 14.47 18.46
C ALA A 388 -6.28 14.68 17.73
N ILE A 389 -5.15 14.18 18.26
CA ILE A 389 -3.91 14.04 17.49
C ILE A 389 -4.13 13.12 16.28
N PHE A 390 -5.02 12.14 16.43
CA PHE A 390 -5.45 11.25 15.36
C PHE A 390 -6.99 11.25 15.28
N THR A 391 -7.53 12.09 14.41
CA THR A 391 -8.97 12.20 14.14
C THR A 391 -9.32 11.35 12.92
N ALA A 392 -10.45 10.65 12.95
CA ALA A 392 -10.86 9.81 11.83
C ALA A 392 -12.36 9.87 11.55
N PHE A 393 -12.72 9.82 10.27
CA PHE A 393 -14.10 9.87 9.79
C PHE A 393 -14.37 8.78 8.75
N CYS A 394 -15.44 8.03 8.97
CA CYS A 394 -16.14 7.26 7.94
C CYS A 394 -17.14 8.18 7.26
N GLY A 395 -17.04 8.30 5.93
CA GLY A 395 -17.92 9.15 5.15
C GLY A 395 -17.65 9.08 3.65
N GLY A 396 -18.53 9.65 2.86
CA GLY A 396 -18.43 9.74 1.41
C GLY A 396 -17.57 10.91 0.91
N THR A 397 -17.87 11.34 -0.32
CA THR A 397 -17.24 12.50 -0.97
C THR A 397 -17.45 13.79 -0.18
N GLU A 398 -18.55 13.93 0.57
CA GLU A 398 -18.86 15.12 1.37
C GLU A 398 -17.74 15.47 2.38
N ILE A 399 -17.30 14.50 3.18
CA ILE A 399 -16.19 14.71 4.13
C ILE A 399 -14.85 14.92 3.41
N GLY A 400 -14.62 14.19 2.30
CA GLY A 400 -13.41 14.39 1.49
C GLY A 400 -13.33 15.80 0.87
N GLN A 401 -14.48 16.33 0.44
CA GLN A 401 -14.64 17.66 -0.11
C GLN A 401 -14.41 18.72 0.97
N ALA A 402 -14.93 18.51 2.18
CA ALA A 402 -14.67 19.36 3.33
C ALA A 402 -13.16 19.46 3.62
N ILE A 403 -12.47 18.32 3.70
CA ILE A 403 -10.99 18.27 3.87
C ILE A 403 -10.26 19.04 2.77
N ALA A 404 -10.68 18.89 1.51
CA ALA A 404 -10.00 19.51 0.37
C ALA A 404 -10.08 21.06 0.40
N VAL A 405 -11.20 21.63 0.88
CA VAL A 405 -11.41 23.10 0.92
C VAL A 405 -11.01 23.74 2.25
N ASP A 406 -10.71 22.95 3.27
CA ASP A 406 -10.44 23.46 4.61
C ASP A 406 -9.06 24.12 4.73
N THR A 407 -9.03 25.42 5.00
CA THR A 407 -7.80 26.21 5.16
C THR A 407 -7.00 25.83 6.41
N ARG A 408 -7.61 25.14 7.39
CA ARG A 408 -6.93 24.62 8.58
C ARG A 408 -6.01 23.43 8.26
N ILE A 409 -6.16 22.82 7.08
CA ILE A 409 -5.40 21.64 6.64
C ILE A 409 -4.34 22.06 5.60
N PRO A 410 -3.10 22.36 6.01
CA PRO A 410 -2.04 22.80 5.09
C PRO A 410 -1.59 21.73 4.10
N LEU A 411 -1.70 20.44 4.44
CA LEU A 411 -1.36 19.32 3.56
C LEU A 411 -2.50 18.31 3.46
N VAL A 412 -2.93 18.02 2.24
CA VAL A 412 -3.88 16.94 1.94
C VAL A 412 -3.15 15.84 1.15
N SER A 413 -2.98 14.69 1.80
CA SER A 413 -2.55 13.45 1.14
C SER A 413 -3.77 12.72 0.60
N PHE A 414 -3.86 12.61 -0.71
CA PHE A 414 -4.97 11.94 -1.39
C PHE A 414 -4.46 10.73 -2.17
N THR A 415 -5.06 9.58 -1.90
CA THR A 415 -4.84 8.35 -2.65
C THR A 415 -6.15 7.89 -3.28
N GLY A 416 -6.17 7.73 -4.60
CA GLY A 416 -7.38 7.33 -5.33
C GLY A 416 -7.25 7.49 -6.84
N SER A 417 -8.38 7.51 -7.55
CA SER A 417 -8.36 7.66 -9.02
C SER A 417 -7.80 9.02 -9.44
N THR A 418 -7.12 9.07 -10.59
CA THR A 418 -6.62 10.34 -11.17
C THR A 418 -7.72 11.39 -11.32
N ARG A 419 -8.93 10.98 -11.74
CA ARG A 419 -10.08 11.89 -11.88
C ARG A 419 -10.42 12.61 -10.58
N ALA A 420 -10.56 11.87 -9.49
CA ALA A 420 -10.86 12.46 -8.18
C ALA A 420 -9.66 13.26 -7.63
N GLY A 421 -8.43 12.77 -7.84
CA GLY A 421 -7.21 13.46 -7.41
C GLY A 421 -7.04 14.83 -8.04
N LEU A 422 -7.34 14.98 -9.33
CA LEU A 422 -7.31 16.28 -10.01
C LEU A 422 -8.32 17.27 -9.41
N MET A 423 -9.52 16.80 -9.02
CA MET A 423 -10.51 17.66 -8.35
C MET A 423 -10.02 18.12 -6.97
N VAL A 424 -9.45 17.20 -6.18
CA VAL A 424 -8.86 17.53 -4.87
C VAL A 424 -7.71 18.51 -5.04
N GLN A 425 -6.81 18.27 -6.00
CA GLN A 425 -5.70 19.16 -6.30
C GLN A 425 -6.18 20.58 -6.64
N GLN A 426 -7.18 20.72 -7.50
CA GLN A 426 -7.74 22.02 -7.87
C GLN A 426 -8.22 22.80 -6.63
N GLN A 427 -8.94 22.13 -5.73
CA GLN A 427 -9.51 22.75 -4.54
C GLN A 427 -8.45 23.12 -3.50
N VAL A 428 -7.47 22.24 -3.29
CA VAL A 428 -6.35 22.49 -2.37
C VAL A 428 -5.48 23.63 -2.89
N ASN A 429 -5.18 23.65 -4.20
CA ASN A 429 -4.39 24.72 -4.81
C ASN A 429 -5.12 26.06 -4.82
N ALA A 430 -6.46 26.07 -4.97
CA ALA A 430 -7.26 27.29 -4.93
C ALA A 430 -7.15 28.05 -3.59
N ARG A 431 -6.83 27.33 -2.50
CA ARG A 431 -6.56 27.89 -1.17
C ARG A 431 -5.08 27.90 -0.79
N PHE A 432 -4.17 27.73 -1.76
CA PHE A 432 -2.71 27.68 -1.57
C PHE A 432 -2.21 26.59 -0.60
N GLY A 433 -3.00 25.52 -0.41
CA GLY A 433 -2.57 24.35 0.34
C GLY A 433 -1.61 23.47 -0.47
N LYS A 434 -0.93 22.54 0.21
CA LYS A 434 -0.12 21.50 -0.44
C LYS A 434 -0.92 20.22 -0.58
N CYS A 435 -0.68 19.49 -1.67
CA CYS A 435 -1.21 18.15 -1.85
C CYS A 435 -0.09 17.14 -2.08
N LEU A 436 -0.30 15.92 -1.58
CA LEU A 436 0.47 14.72 -1.92
C LEU A 436 -0.49 13.79 -2.66
N LEU A 437 -0.24 13.54 -3.94
CA LEU A 437 -1.19 12.86 -4.84
C LEU A 437 -0.65 11.50 -5.26
N GLU A 438 -1.25 10.43 -4.74
CA GLU A 438 -0.95 9.04 -5.09
C GLU A 438 -2.10 8.48 -5.94
N LEU A 439 -1.96 8.59 -7.27
CA LEU A 439 -3.07 8.41 -8.21
C LEU A 439 -3.03 7.06 -8.95
N SER A 440 -3.83 6.93 -10.00
CA SER A 440 -3.96 5.73 -10.84
C SER A 440 -2.63 5.26 -11.45
N GLY A 441 -2.53 3.95 -11.73
CA GLY A 441 -1.35 3.35 -12.35
C GLY A 441 -1.68 2.44 -13.54
N ASN A 442 -0.97 2.64 -14.65
CA ASN A 442 -1.05 1.80 -15.85
C ASN A 442 0.31 1.14 -16.14
N ASN A 443 0.75 0.33 -15.17
CA ASN A 443 2.11 -0.20 -15.09
C ASN A 443 2.38 -1.25 -16.17
N ALA A 444 3.62 -1.29 -16.64
CA ALA A 444 4.08 -2.23 -17.66
C ALA A 444 5.25 -3.09 -17.18
N ILE A 445 5.28 -4.33 -17.65
CA ILE A 445 6.47 -5.20 -17.62
C ILE A 445 6.94 -5.38 -19.06
N ILE A 446 8.23 -5.17 -19.30
CA ILE A 446 8.89 -5.45 -20.58
C ILE A 446 9.75 -6.70 -20.40
N VAL A 447 9.58 -7.70 -21.26
CA VAL A 447 10.39 -8.93 -21.25
C VAL A 447 11.20 -8.98 -22.53
N MET A 448 12.52 -8.85 -22.36
CA MET A 448 13.52 -8.96 -23.42
C MET A 448 13.76 -10.41 -23.81
N ASP A 449 14.39 -10.63 -24.95
CA ASP A 449 14.73 -11.95 -25.49
C ASP A 449 15.79 -12.71 -24.68
N ASP A 450 16.60 -12.00 -23.91
CA ASP A 450 17.60 -12.56 -22.99
C ASP A 450 17.10 -12.74 -21.55
N ALA A 451 15.80 -12.48 -21.30
CA ALA A 451 15.23 -12.58 -19.97
C ALA A 451 15.16 -14.05 -19.47
N ASP A 452 15.28 -14.22 -18.15
CA ASP A 452 14.90 -15.47 -17.50
C ASP A 452 13.38 -15.65 -17.60
N ILE A 453 12.95 -16.51 -18.53
CA ILE A 453 11.54 -16.77 -18.83
C ILE A 453 10.79 -17.33 -17.62
N GLN A 454 11.42 -18.19 -16.82
CA GLN A 454 10.76 -18.81 -15.66
C GLN A 454 10.50 -17.79 -14.56
N LEU A 455 11.47 -16.91 -14.30
CA LEU A 455 11.28 -15.79 -13.39
C LEU A 455 10.19 -14.85 -13.92
N ALA A 456 10.30 -14.45 -15.18
CA ALA A 456 9.40 -13.47 -15.79
C ALA A 456 7.93 -13.95 -15.83
N VAL A 457 7.65 -15.21 -16.19
CA VAL A 457 6.28 -15.77 -16.17
C VAL A 457 5.68 -15.70 -14.76
N ARG A 458 6.43 -16.08 -13.72
CA ARG A 458 5.97 -16.02 -12.33
C ARG A 458 5.74 -14.57 -11.88
N SER A 459 6.69 -13.68 -12.16
CA SER A 459 6.59 -12.27 -11.81
C SER A 459 5.37 -11.60 -12.46
N VAL A 460 5.14 -11.85 -13.76
CA VAL A 460 3.98 -11.32 -14.49
C VAL A 460 2.67 -11.84 -13.91
N LEU A 461 2.58 -13.15 -13.63
CA LEU A 461 1.40 -13.75 -13.02
C LEU A 461 1.05 -13.04 -11.70
N PHE A 462 1.99 -12.95 -10.76
CA PHE A 462 1.73 -12.34 -9.46
C PHE A 462 1.44 -10.84 -9.58
N ALA A 463 2.13 -10.11 -10.46
CA ALA A 463 1.93 -8.68 -10.65
C ALA A 463 0.58 -8.33 -11.31
N ALA A 464 0.07 -9.18 -12.20
CA ALA A 464 -1.19 -8.95 -12.90
C ALA A 464 -2.41 -9.46 -12.13
N VAL A 465 -2.28 -10.63 -11.48
CA VAL A 465 -3.40 -11.34 -10.82
C VAL A 465 -3.51 -10.98 -9.34
N GLY A 466 -2.42 -10.63 -8.68
CA GLY A 466 -2.39 -10.29 -7.25
C GLY A 466 -3.44 -9.24 -6.87
N THR A 467 -4.09 -9.43 -5.73
CA THR A 467 -5.23 -8.60 -5.27
C THR A 467 -6.36 -8.45 -6.31
N ALA A 468 -6.55 -9.45 -7.18
CA ALA A 468 -7.48 -9.39 -8.31
C ALA A 468 -7.26 -8.17 -9.23
N GLY A 469 -6.01 -7.77 -9.43
CA GLY A 469 -5.64 -6.64 -10.29
C GLY A 469 -6.03 -5.26 -9.74
N GLN A 470 -6.33 -5.19 -8.43
CA GLN A 470 -6.78 -3.99 -7.72
C GLN A 470 -5.64 -3.30 -6.95
N ARG A 471 -4.39 -3.42 -7.41
CA ARG A 471 -3.27 -2.60 -6.90
C ARG A 471 -3.04 -1.42 -7.84
N CYS A 472 -2.64 -0.28 -7.30
CA CYS A 472 -2.13 0.83 -8.11
C CYS A 472 -0.86 0.40 -8.88
N THR A 473 -0.12 -0.58 -8.37
CA THR A 473 1.08 -1.18 -8.97
C THR A 473 0.82 -2.44 -9.80
N THR A 474 -0.44 -2.84 -10.00
CA THR A 474 -0.77 -4.01 -10.83
C THR A 474 -0.18 -3.87 -12.23
N CYS A 475 0.45 -4.92 -12.74
CA CYS A 475 0.90 -4.99 -14.13
C CYS A 475 -0.33 -5.10 -15.04
N ARG A 476 -0.57 -4.06 -15.85
CA ARG A 476 -1.70 -4.01 -16.80
C ARG A 476 -1.24 -4.21 -18.24
N ARG A 477 0.03 -3.94 -18.52
CA ARG A 477 0.62 -4.03 -19.86
C ARG A 477 1.85 -4.93 -19.85
N LEU A 478 1.82 -6.00 -20.62
CA LEU A 478 2.95 -6.88 -20.86
C LEU A 478 3.48 -6.63 -22.27
N ILE A 479 4.74 -6.24 -22.37
CA ILE A 479 5.39 -5.90 -23.63
C ILE A 479 6.49 -6.95 -23.87
N LEU A 480 6.25 -7.86 -24.82
CA LEU A 480 7.09 -9.03 -25.04
C LEU A 480 7.91 -8.88 -26.32
N HIS A 481 9.19 -9.22 -26.25
CA HIS A 481 10.04 -9.27 -27.43
C HIS A 481 9.54 -10.36 -28.37
N GLU A 482 9.55 -10.10 -29.68
CA GLU A 482 8.94 -10.98 -30.67
C GLU A 482 9.44 -12.43 -30.65
N SER A 483 10.72 -12.63 -30.34
CA SER A 483 11.39 -13.94 -30.39
C SER A 483 10.90 -14.89 -29.31
N ILE A 484 10.41 -14.36 -28.19
CA ILE A 484 9.91 -15.14 -27.05
C ILE A 484 8.38 -15.09 -26.93
N TYR A 485 7.72 -14.24 -27.74
CA TYR A 485 6.31 -13.87 -27.59
C TYR A 485 5.38 -15.06 -27.40
N GLN A 486 5.40 -16.01 -28.34
CA GLN A 486 4.49 -17.15 -28.32
C GLN A 486 4.81 -18.12 -27.17
N THR A 487 6.09 -18.46 -27.02
CA THR A 487 6.53 -19.41 -25.98
C THR A 487 6.23 -18.88 -24.58
N PHE A 488 6.37 -17.57 -24.36
CA PHE A 488 6.04 -16.92 -23.10
C PHE A 488 4.53 -16.92 -22.85
N LEU A 489 3.73 -16.55 -23.86
CA LEU A 489 2.27 -16.51 -23.75
C LEU A 489 1.68 -17.88 -23.43
N ASP A 490 2.16 -18.93 -24.09
CA ASP A 490 1.70 -20.30 -23.86
C ASP A 490 1.94 -20.70 -22.39
N GLN A 491 3.15 -20.45 -21.86
CA GLN A 491 3.47 -20.71 -20.46
C GLN A 491 2.65 -19.85 -19.50
N LEU A 492 2.41 -18.58 -19.83
CA LEU A 492 1.62 -17.67 -19.02
C LEU A 492 0.15 -18.15 -18.92
N VAL A 493 -0.44 -18.57 -20.04
CA VAL A 493 -1.79 -19.14 -20.06
C VAL A 493 -1.88 -20.42 -19.22
N GLU A 494 -0.86 -21.29 -19.29
CA GLU A 494 -0.83 -22.52 -18.48
C GLU A 494 -0.77 -22.22 -16.97
N VAL A 495 -0.01 -21.21 -16.53
CA VAL A 495 0.00 -20.85 -15.10
C VAL A 495 -1.28 -20.12 -14.68
N TYR A 496 -1.93 -19.37 -15.57
CA TYR A 496 -3.24 -18.76 -15.30
C TYR A 496 -4.33 -19.79 -15.04
N LYS A 497 -4.30 -20.95 -15.72
CA LYS A 497 -5.22 -22.08 -15.48
C LYS A 497 -5.10 -22.67 -14.07
N GLN A 498 -3.94 -22.50 -13.42
CA GLN A 498 -3.66 -23.05 -12.09
C GLN A 498 -4.04 -22.09 -10.95
N VAL A 499 -4.46 -20.86 -11.26
CA VAL A 499 -4.84 -19.87 -10.25
C VAL A 499 -6.07 -20.35 -9.48
N ARG A 500 -5.88 -20.62 -8.18
CA ARG A 500 -6.98 -21.01 -7.29
C ARG A 500 -7.81 -19.78 -6.90
N ILE A 501 -9.02 -19.72 -7.43
CA ILE A 501 -10.02 -18.69 -7.14
C ILE A 501 -10.93 -19.19 -6.01
N GLY A 502 -11.18 -18.36 -5.00
CA GLY A 502 -12.00 -18.78 -3.88
C GLY A 502 -12.16 -17.71 -2.80
N HIS A 503 -12.73 -18.10 -1.66
CA HIS A 503 -12.91 -17.18 -0.54
C HIS A 503 -11.53 -16.69 -0.03
N PRO A 504 -11.34 -15.37 0.20
CA PRO A 504 -10.02 -14.82 0.52
C PRO A 504 -9.43 -15.29 1.87
N LEU A 505 -10.29 -15.76 2.78
CA LEU A 505 -9.87 -16.35 4.06
C LEU A 505 -9.51 -17.85 3.97
N GLU A 506 -9.79 -18.51 2.84
CA GLU A 506 -9.45 -19.92 2.68
C GLU A 506 -7.97 -20.12 2.35
N LYS A 507 -7.37 -21.15 2.97
CA LYS A 507 -5.97 -21.50 2.73
C LYS A 507 -5.78 -21.98 1.29
N GLY A 508 -4.79 -21.39 0.61
CA GLY A 508 -4.42 -21.74 -0.77
C GLY A 508 -5.16 -20.93 -1.83
N THR A 509 -6.12 -20.07 -1.48
CA THR A 509 -6.70 -19.10 -2.40
C THR A 509 -5.62 -18.12 -2.87
N LEU A 510 -5.52 -17.94 -4.18
CA LEU A 510 -4.59 -16.99 -4.83
C LEU A 510 -5.30 -15.79 -5.44
N LEU A 511 -6.59 -15.92 -5.77
CA LEU A 511 -7.41 -14.85 -6.31
C LEU A 511 -8.74 -14.75 -5.55
N GLY A 512 -8.96 -13.59 -4.93
CA GLY A 512 -10.23 -13.22 -4.29
C GLY A 512 -11.20 -12.50 -5.25
N PRO A 513 -12.33 -11.99 -4.73
CA PRO A 513 -13.31 -11.23 -5.52
C PRO A 513 -12.80 -9.81 -5.85
N LEU A 514 -13.44 -9.16 -6.83
CA LEU A 514 -13.38 -7.70 -6.96
C LEU A 514 -14.09 -7.04 -5.77
N HIS A 515 -13.70 -5.83 -5.42
CA HIS A 515 -14.14 -5.19 -4.18
C HIS A 515 -15.64 -4.86 -4.15
N THR A 516 -16.27 -4.57 -5.30
CA THR A 516 -17.71 -4.24 -5.35
C THR A 516 -18.42 -4.89 -6.55
N PRO A 517 -19.76 -5.03 -6.51
CA PRO A 517 -20.55 -5.41 -7.68
C PRO A 517 -20.33 -4.45 -8.86
N THR A 518 -20.21 -3.14 -8.58
CA THR A 518 -19.90 -2.12 -9.61
C THR A 518 -18.54 -2.38 -10.27
N SER A 519 -17.53 -2.80 -9.51
CA SER A 519 -16.23 -3.20 -10.08
C SER A 519 -16.37 -4.41 -11.02
N LYS A 520 -17.21 -5.40 -10.67
CA LYS A 520 -17.52 -6.56 -11.53
C LYS A 520 -18.24 -6.13 -12.81
N GLU A 521 -19.20 -5.21 -12.73
CA GLU A 521 -19.87 -4.64 -13.90
C GLU A 521 -18.90 -3.86 -14.80
N ASN A 522 -18.04 -3.03 -14.21
CA ASN A 522 -17.03 -2.25 -14.94
C ASN A 522 -16.03 -3.16 -15.65
N PHE A 523 -15.62 -4.25 -15.01
CA PHE A 523 -14.80 -5.29 -15.64
C PHE A 523 -15.50 -5.84 -16.88
N LEU A 524 -16.76 -6.29 -16.77
CA LEU A 524 -17.51 -6.87 -17.89
C LEU A 524 -17.72 -5.87 -19.04
N LYS A 525 -18.05 -4.61 -18.72
CA LYS A 525 -18.15 -3.52 -19.72
C LYS A 525 -16.80 -3.29 -20.41
N GLY A 526 -15.72 -3.25 -19.64
CA GLY A 526 -14.37 -3.13 -20.17
C GLY A 526 -13.98 -4.27 -21.10
N ILE A 527 -14.35 -5.51 -20.79
CA ILE A 527 -14.17 -6.65 -21.70
C ILE A 527 -14.90 -6.44 -23.05
N GLN A 528 -16.09 -5.85 -23.05
CA GLN A 528 -16.78 -5.54 -24.32
C GLN A 528 -16.07 -4.44 -25.10
N THR A 529 -15.61 -3.39 -24.43
CA THR A 529 -14.79 -2.32 -25.05
C THR A 529 -13.48 -2.86 -25.64
N ILE A 530 -12.85 -3.81 -24.96
CA ILE A 530 -11.62 -4.46 -25.45
C ILE A 530 -11.89 -5.20 -26.75
N LYS A 531 -12.98 -5.99 -26.81
CA LYS A 531 -13.37 -6.71 -28.03
C LYS A 531 -13.69 -5.77 -29.18
N SER A 532 -14.41 -4.67 -28.92
CA SER A 532 -14.76 -3.69 -29.96
C SER A 532 -13.54 -2.94 -30.52
N GLN A 533 -12.45 -2.86 -29.74
CA GLN A 533 -11.17 -2.27 -30.17
C GLN A 533 -10.20 -3.31 -30.75
N GLY A 534 -10.67 -4.52 -31.09
CA GLY A 534 -9.88 -5.56 -31.75
C GLY A 534 -9.02 -6.42 -30.82
N GLY A 535 -9.27 -6.38 -29.51
CA GLY A 535 -8.58 -7.23 -28.55
C GLY A 535 -9.04 -8.69 -28.63
N THR A 536 -8.09 -9.62 -28.71
CA THR A 536 -8.33 -11.07 -28.66
C THR A 536 -8.10 -11.58 -27.25
N ILE A 537 -9.15 -12.17 -26.64
CA ILE A 537 -9.06 -12.74 -25.29
C ILE A 537 -8.40 -14.12 -25.38
N LEU A 538 -7.19 -14.25 -24.84
CA LEU A 538 -6.43 -15.50 -24.81
C LEU A 538 -6.84 -16.40 -23.64
N PHE A 539 -7.27 -15.79 -22.53
CA PHE A 539 -7.74 -16.49 -21.34
C PHE A 539 -8.72 -15.61 -20.55
N GLY A 540 -9.72 -16.23 -19.92
CA GLY A 540 -10.64 -15.55 -19.00
C GLY A 540 -11.69 -14.68 -19.70
N GLY A 541 -11.91 -13.46 -19.18
CA GLY A 541 -12.83 -12.48 -19.75
C GLY A 541 -14.30 -12.64 -19.32
N SER A 542 -14.61 -13.55 -18.39
CA SER A 542 -15.98 -13.81 -17.94
C SER A 542 -16.13 -13.61 -16.43
N ALA A 543 -17.37 -13.34 -16.00
CA ALA A 543 -17.74 -13.43 -14.59
C ALA A 543 -17.78 -14.90 -14.14
N ILE A 544 -17.56 -15.12 -12.84
CA ILE A 544 -17.75 -16.43 -12.21
C ILE A 544 -19.11 -16.42 -11.50
N GLU A 545 -19.89 -17.47 -11.75
CA GLU A 545 -21.20 -17.66 -11.12
C GLU A 545 -21.01 -17.99 -9.64
N SER A 546 -21.30 -17.02 -8.78
CA SER A 546 -21.22 -17.14 -7.33
C SER A 546 -21.96 -15.96 -6.68
N GLU A 547 -22.20 -16.04 -5.37
CA GLU A 547 -22.76 -14.92 -4.60
C GLU A 547 -21.84 -13.69 -4.56
N GLY A 548 -20.53 -13.88 -4.72
CA GLY A 548 -19.52 -12.83 -4.64
C GLY A 548 -19.15 -12.17 -5.96
N ASN A 549 -18.26 -11.19 -5.86
CA ASN A 549 -17.85 -10.33 -6.99
C ASN A 549 -16.70 -10.94 -7.80
N PHE A 550 -16.76 -12.24 -8.09
CA PHE A 550 -15.68 -12.97 -8.75
C PHE A 550 -15.71 -12.84 -10.28
N VAL A 551 -14.51 -12.71 -10.86
CA VAL A 551 -14.25 -12.68 -12.31
C VAL A 551 -13.02 -13.52 -12.62
N GLN A 552 -12.91 -13.98 -13.86
CA GLN A 552 -11.71 -14.67 -14.32
C GLN A 552 -10.56 -13.67 -14.55
N PRO A 553 -9.32 -13.96 -14.12
CA PRO A 553 -8.17 -13.18 -14.53
C PRO A 553 -8.02 -13.32 -16.06
N THR A 554 -7.71 -12.23 -16.74
CA THR A 554 -7.87 -12.12 -18.20
C THR A 554 -6.58 -11.71 -18.88
N ILE A 555 -6.23 -12.42 -19.94
CA ILE A 555 -5.11 -12.08 -20.83
C ILE A 555 -5.69 -11.68 -22.18
N VAL A 556 -5.27 -10.53 -22.70
CA VAL A 556 -5.76 -9.97 -23.96
C VAL A 556 -4.58 -9.64 -24.85
N GLU A 557 -4.54 -10.23 -26.05
CA GLU A 557 -3.67 -9.73 -27.12
C GLU A 557 -4.34 -8.53 -27.80
N ILE A 558 -3.66 -7.39 -27.85
CA ILE A 558 -4.22 -6.16 -28.43
C ILE A 558 -3.12 -5.24 -28.96
N SER A 559 -3.46 -4.39 -29.94
CA SER A 559 -2.55 -3.35 -30.43
C SER A 559 -2.23 -2.32 -29.34
N ALA A 560 -0.97 -1.90 -29.25
CA ALA A 560 -0.53 -0.81 -28.37
C ALA A 560 -1.20 0.54 -28.68
N SER A 561 -1.76 0.70 -29.88
CA SER A 561 -2.49 1.90 -30.29
C SER A 561 -3.94 1.95 -29.79
N ALA A 562 -4.48 0.85 -29.27
CA ALA A 562 -5.87 0.79 -28.84
C ALA A 562 -6.10 1.73 -27.64
N PRO A 563 -7.14 2.60 -27.67
CA PRO A 563 -7.41 3.54 -26.58
C PRO A 563 -7.50 2.90 -25.19
N VAL A 564 -8.12 1.73 -25.08
CA VAL A 564 -8.31 1.02 -23.80
C VAL A 564 -6.99 0.62 -23.13
N VAL A 565 -5.90 0.50 -23.89
CA VAL A 565 -4.56 0.22 -23.35
C VAL A 565 -4.01 1.41 -22.56
N LYS A 566 -4.45 2.64 -22.88
CA LYS A 566 -4.04 3.86 -22.17
C LYS A 566 -4.87 4.12 -20.92
N GLU A 567 -6.03 3.48 -20.80
CA GLU A 567 -6.95 3.62 -19.68
C GLU A 567 -6.60 2.68 -18.52
N GLU A 568 -6.97 3.08 -17.30
CA GLU A 568 -6.88 2.21 -16.14
C GLU A 568 -8.20 1.44 -15.94
N LEU A 569 -8.19 0.13 -16.22
CA LEU A 569 -9.25 -0.78 -15.79
C LEU A 569 -8.83 -1.46 -14.49
N PHE A 570 -9.51 -1.13 -13.39
CA PHE A 570 -9.16 -1.59 -12.05
C PHE A 570 -9.70 -3.00 -11.76
N GLY A 571 -9.14 -4.00 -12.46
CA GLY A 571 -9.46 -5.42 -12.36
C GLY A 571 -8.35 -6.27 -13.01
N PRO A 572 -8.45 -7.61 -13.01
CA PRO A 572 -7.37 -8.49 -13.40
C PRO A 572 -7.32 -8.68 -14.92
N VAL A 573 -7.08 -7.60 -15.67
CA VAL A 573 -6.90 -7.61 -17.13
C VAL A 573 -5.47 -7.25 -17.48
N LEU A 574 -4.80 -8.12 -18.23
CA LEU A 574 -3.45 -7.95 -18.74
C LEU A 574 -3.48 -7.82 -20.26
N TYR A 575 -3.09 -6.65 -20.77
CA TYR A 575 -2.89 -6.40 -22.20
C TYR A 575 -1.50 -6.86 -22.60
N VAL A 576 -1.41 -7.75 -23.59
CA VAL A 576 -0.15 -8.25 -24.13
C VAL A 576 0.08 -7.66 -25.52
N MET A 577 1.29 -7.14 -25.71
CA MET A 577 1.73 -6.47 -26.93
C MET A 577 3.10 -7.01 -27.34
N LYS A 578 3.28 -7.20 -28.64
CA LYS A 578 4.57 -7.58 -29.24
C LYS A 578 5.40 -6.33 -29.51
N PHE A 579 6.70 -6.39 -29.29
CA PHE A 579 7.64 -5.38 -29.78
C PHE A 579 8.85 -6.02 -30.47
N GLN A 580 9.50 -5.22 -31.31
CA GLN A 580 10.79 -5.50 -31.92
C GLN A 580 11.70 -4.32 -31.61
N VAL A 581 13.00 -4.59 -31.45
CA VAL A 581 13.99 -3.52 -31.45
C VAL A 581 14.35 -3.23 -32.89
N ALA A 582 14.05 -2.03 -33.38
CA ALA A 582 14.59 -1.57 -34.65
C ALA A 582 16.10 -1.35 -34.47
N TYR A 583 16.92 -2.36 -34.79
CA TYR A 583 18.32 -2.12 -35.07
C TYR A 583 18.37 -1.28 -36.34
N SER A 584 18.46 0.04 -36.17
CA SER A 584 18.67 0.94 -37.28
C SER A 584 19.92 0.46 -38.01
N GLN A 585 19.74 -0.10 -39.21
CA GLN A 585 20.83 -0.56 -40.09
C GLN A 585 21.88 0.55 -40.30
N TYR A 586 21.52 1.81 -40.03
CA TYR A 586 22.43 2.96 -40.02
C TYR A 586 23.59 2.84 -39.03
N TYR A 587 23.44 2.23 -37.85
CA TYR A 587 24.56 2.10 -36.90
C TYR A 587 25.56 1.02 -37.29
N VAL A 588 25.07 -0.09 -37.87
CA VAL A 588 25.95 -1.13 -38.43
C VAL A 588 26.63 -0.61 -39.69
N PHE A 589 25.93 0.15 -40.55
CA PHE A 589 26.56 0.79 -41.70
C PHE A 589 27.60 1.82 -41.30
N ILE A 590 27.34 2.68 -40.30
CA ILE A 590 28.33 3.68 -39.83
C ILE A 590 29.54 2.99 -39.19
N LEU A 591 29.35 1.97 -38.35
CA LEU A 591 30.47 1.22 -37.78
C LEU A 591 31.25 0.43 -38.84
N PHE A 592 30.56 -0.14 -39.84
CA PHE A 592 31.21 -0.83 -40.95
C PHE A 592 31.95 0.15 -41.88
N TYR A 593 31.39 1.34 -42.13
CA TYR A 593 32.05 2.40 -42.91
C TYR A 593 33.28 2.96 -42.18
N LEU A 594 33.18 3.20 -40.86
CA LEU A 594 34.33 3.60 -40.03
C LEU A 594 35.40 2.51 -39.94
N PHE A 595 35.01 1.23 -39.95
CA PHE A 595 35.94 0.11 -39.96
C PHE A 595 36.58 -0.12 -41.34
N CYS A 596 35.92 0.26 -42.44
CA CYS A 596 36.50 0.25 -43.78
C CYS A 596 37.35 1.50 -44.09
N LEU A 597 37.23 2.56 -43.30
CA LEU A 597 38.03 3.79 -43.40
C LEU A 597 39.29 3.77 -42.53
N LEU A 598 39.38 2.84 -41.56
CA LEU A 598 40.58 2.51 -40.78
C LEU A 598 41.34 1.37 -41.43
#